data_AF-A0AAA9ZMK1-F1
#
_entry.id   AF-A0AAA9ZMK1-F1
#
_cell.length_a   1.000
_cell.length_b   1.000
_cell.length_c   1.000
_cell.angle_alpha   90.00
_cell.angle_beta   90.00
_cell.angle_gamma   90.00
#
_symmetry.space_group_name_H-M   'P 1'
#
loop_
_entity.id
_entity.type
_entity.pdbx_description
1 polymer ?
#
loop_
_entity_poly.entity_id
_entity_poly.type
_entity_poly.pdbx_seq_one_letter_code
_entity_poly.pdbx_strand_id
1 'polypeptide(L)'
;MKLMKTFLVVAYITTTTTTSSTTLVESQSGVQSVYYRNDLRDQLYPEAVQYIRSRRGHPLLVFRGYKFRRNGGCKEKGYWRCASFCKCPGRVTTVDGTIVKYHVHNHEPPFKESAELF
;
A
#
# COMPACT_ATOMS: atom_id res chain seq x y z
N MET A 1 -8.65 60.66 -42.32
CA MET A 1 -7.28 60.78 -41.76
C MET A 1 -7.33 60.34 -40.31
N LYS A 2 -6.40 59.45 -39.89
CA LYS A 2 -5.68 59.37 -38.58
C LYS A 2 -6.48 59.66 -37.28
N LEU A 3 -6.29 58.99 -36.15
CA LEU A 3 -5.39 57.95 -35.66
C LEU A 3 -5.82 57.74 -34.19
N MET A 4 -5.53 56.57 -33.65
CA MET A 4 -5.59 56.22 -32.22
C MET A 4 -4.72 57.13 -31.34
N LYS A 5 -4.95 57.08 -30.00
CA LYS A 5 -4.05 57.30 -28.82
C LYS A 5 -4.78 58.15 -27.75
N THR A 6 -4.70 57.99 -26.43
CA THR A 6 -3.89 57.18 -25.47
C THR A 6 -4.48 57.45 -24.06
N PHE A 7 -4.78 56.42 -23.25
CA PHE A 7 -4.09 55.97 -22.02
C PHE A 7 -3.73 57.02 -20.94
N LEU A 8 -4.28 56.83 -19.73
CA LEU A 8 -3.64 57.08 -18.43
C LEU A 8 -3.89 55.86 -17.53
N VAL A 9 -2.82 55.40 -16.87
CA VAL A 9 -2.67 54.10 -16.18
C VAL A 9 -2.50 54.34 -14.68
N VAL A 10 -3.30 53.70 -13.82
CA VAL A 10 -2.93 53.28 -12.44
C VAL A 10 -3.79 52.04 -12.12
N ALA A 11 -3.38 50.80 -12.43
CA ALA A 11 -2.44 49.94 -11.69
C ALA A 11 -2.93 49.49 -10.30
N TYR A 12 -3.88 48.54 -10.27
CA TYR A 12 -3.94 47.50 -9.23
C TYR A 12 -4.15 46.15 -9.91
N ILE A 13 -3.06 45.60 -10.42
CA ILE A 13 -3.07 44.29 -11.09
C ILE A 13 -2.66 43.26 -10.05
N THR A 14 -3.64 42.46 -9.62
CA THR A 14 -3.45 41.22 -8.90
C THR A 14 -2.83 40.16 -9.81
N THR A 15 -2.25 39.16 -9.16
CA THR A 15 -2.01 37.78 -9.61
C THR A 15 -0.61 37.42 -10.16
N THR A 16 0.16 36.85 -9.24
CA THR A 16 1.08 35.69 -9.35
C THR A 16 1.51 35.21 -10.74
N THR A 17 2.77 35.49 -11.05
CA THR A 17 3.77 34.61 -11.71
C THR A 17 3.76 33.20 -11.07
N THR A 18 4.02 32.06 -11.71
CA THR A 18 4.76 31.71 -12.93
C THR A 18 4.30 30.34 -13.43
N THR A 19 4.16 30.26 -14.75
CA THR A 19 4.19 29.12 -15.65
C THR A 19 4.83 27.83 -15.13
N SER A 20 4.12 26.71 -15.23
CA SER A 20 4.70 25.46 -15.73
C SER A 20 3.59 24.58 -16.29
N SER A 21 3.54 24.59 -17.62
CA SER A 21 2.83 23.66 -18.49
C SER A 21 3.23 22.22 -18.26
N THR A 22 2.28 21.27 -18.35
CA THR A 22 2.27 20.20 -19.37
C THR A 22 0.99 19.38 -19.21
N THR A 23 0.39 19.09 -20.35
CA THR A 23 -0.89 18.43 -20.61
C THR A 23 -0.81 16.90 -20.66
N LEU A 24 -1.95 16.25 -20.43
CA LEU A 24 -2.38 14.87 -20.77
C LEU A 24 -1.78 13.68 -19.99
N VAL A 25 -2.63 12.94 -19.26
CA VAL A 25 -2.85 11.52 -19.60
C VAL A 25 -4.29 11.09 -19.29
N GLU A 26 -4.90 10.49 -20.31
CA GLU A 26 -6.22 9.89 -20.35
C GLU A 26 -6.21 8.44 -19.83
N SER A 27 -7.39 8.02 -19.37
CA SER A 27 -7.91 6.69 -19.05
C SER A 27 -6.97 5.48 -19.04
N GLN A 28 -6.92 4.77 -17.90
CA GLN A 28 -6.72 3.32 -17.90
C GLN A 28 -7.67 2.64 -16.91
N SER A 29 -8.67 2.01 -17.52
CA SER A 29 -9.44 0.83 -17.08
C SER A 29 -8.99 0.16 -15.77
N GLY A 30 -9.95 -0.01 -14.86
CA GLY A 30 -9.78 -0.66 -13.58
C GLY A 30 -9.33 -2.12 -13.69
N VAL A 31 -8.05 -2.36 -13.44
CA VAL A 31 -7.52 -3.64 -12.93
C VAL A 31 -6.45 -3.32 -11.88
N GLN A 32 -6.86 -3.01 -10.65
CA GLN A 32 -5.94 -2.94 -9.50
C GLN A 32 -5.63 -4.35 -8.98
N SER A 33 -4.64 -5.03 -9.55
CA SER A 33 -4.17 -6.33 -9.01
C SER A 33 -2.89 -6.17 -8.16
N VAL A 34 -3.12 -5.69 -6.94
CA VAL A 34 -2.40 -5.91 -5.67
C VAL A 34 -1.00 -6.56 -5.75
N TYR A 35 0.02 -5.74 -6.00
CA TYR A 35 1.38 -6.01 -5.53
C TYR A 35 1.60 -5.23 -4.22
N TYR A 36 2.40 -5.79 -3.31
CA TYR A 36 2.68 -5.23 -1.98
C TYR A 36 3.10 -3.79 -2.14
N ARG A 37 2.24 -2.87 -1.69
CA ARG A 37 2.63 -1.48 -1.59
C ARG A 37 3.67 -1.46 -0.48
N ASN A 38 4.91 -1.12 -0.80
CA ASN A 38 5.87 -0.67 0.21
C ASN A 38 5.35 0.64 0.80
N ASP A 39 4.26 0.54 1.56
CA ASP A 39 3.79 1.64 2.38
C ASP A 39 4.79 1.71 3.54
N LEU A 40 5.27 2.92 3.85
CA LEU A 40 6.16 3.23 4.98
C LEU A 40 5.70 2.59 6.31
N ARG A 41 4.41 2.20 6.41
CA ARG A 41 3.85 1.44 7.53
C ARG A 41 4.53 0.09 7.77
N ASP A 42 4.94 -0.65 6.74
CA ASP A 42 5.63 -1.94 6.93
C ASP A 42 7.02 -1.75 7.53
N GLN A 43 7.69 -0.65 7.16
CA GLN A 43 9.01 -0.30 7.69
C GLN A 43 8.93 0.29 9.11
N LEU A 44 7.91 1.10 9.40
CA LEU A 44 7.74 1.76 10.70
C LEU A 44 7.05 0.87 11.75
N TYR A 45 6.31 -0.17 11.34
CA TYR A 45 5.54 -1.03 12.25
C TYR A 45 5.55 -2.50 11.76
N PRO A 46 6.67 -3.23 11.88
CA PRO A 46 6.75 -4.64 11.49
C PRO A 46 5.79 -5.55 12.26
N GLU A 47 5.28 -5.07 13.39
CA GLU A 47 4.27 -5.73 14.24
C GLU A 47 2.83 -5.41 13.83
N ALA A 48 2.61 -4.52 12.86
CA ALA A 48 1.28 -4.20 12.39
C ALA A 48 0.66 -5.40 11.68
N VAL A 49 -0.60 -5.69 12.03
CA VAL A 49 -1.40 -6.70 11.34
C VAL A 49 -2.08 -6.05 10.17
N GLN A 50 -1.97 -6.66 8.99
CA GLN A 50 -2.70 -6.22 7.81
C GLN A 50 -3.51 -7.36 7.21
N TYR A 51 -4.66 -7.00 6.65
CA TYR A 51 -5.53 -7.93 5.94
C TYR A 51 -5.61 -7.52 4.48
N ILE A 52 -5.22 -8.44 3.61
CA ILE A 52 -5.30 -8.26 2.16
C ILE A 52 -6.20 -9.34 1.55
N ARG A 53 -6.57 -9.18 0.29
CA ARG A 53 -7.25 -10.24 -0.47
C ARG A 53 -6.28 -10.88 -1.44
N SER A 54 -6.31 -12.20 -1.52
CA SER A 54 -5.64 -12.95 -2.58
C SER A 54 -6.26 -12.63 -3.94
N ARG A 55 -5.58 -13.01 -5.04
CA ARG A 55 -6.13 -12.88 -6.41
C ARG A 55 -7.48 -13.58 -6.61
N ARG A 56 -7.77 -14.61 -5.81
CA ARG A 56 -9.05 -15.34 -5.83
C ARG A 56 -10.06 -14.80 -4.80
N GLY A 57 -9.79 -13.66 -4.18
CA GLY A 57 -10.68 -13.00 -3.22
C GLY A 57 -10.60 -13.50 -1.77
N HIS A 58 -9.92 -14.62 -1.49
CA HIS A 58 -9.78 -15.11 -0.11
C HIS A 58 -8.95 -14.16 0.76
N PRO A 59 -9.30 -13.98 2.04
CA PRO A 59 -8.55 -13.14 2.96
C PRO A 59 -7.18 -13.75 3.28
N LEU A 60 -6.17 -12.88 3.34
CA LEU A 60 -4.83 -13.19 3.81
C LEU A 60 -4.46 -12.24 4.94
N LEU A 61 -3.76 -12.76 5.94
CA LEU A 61 -3.14 -11.97 6.99
C LEU A 61 -1.67 -11.74 6.63
N VAL A 62 -1.19 -10.51 6.80
CA VAL A 62 0.21 -10.12 6.65
C VAL A 62 0.72 -9.68 8.01
N PHE A 63 1.84 -10.27 8.45
CA PHE A 63 2.47 -9.97 9.73
C PHE A 63 3.96 -10.32 9.63
N ARG A 64 4.84 -9.40 10.05
CA ARG A 64 6.31 -9.56 10.02
C ARG A 64 6.87 -10.06 8.67
N GLY A 65 6.35 -9.52 7.57
CA GLY A 65 6.79 -9.91 6.21
C GLY A 65 6.31 -11.29 5.73
N TYR A 66 5.51 -12.01 6.52
CA TYR A 66 4.93 -13.29 6.13
C TYR A 66 3.44 -13.15 5.81
N LYS A 67 2.98 -13.99 4.89
CA LYS A 67 1.56 -14.09 4.50
C LYS A 67 0.97 -15.36 5.09
N PHE A 68 -0.26 -15.27 5.56
CA PHE A 68 -0.97 -16.39 6.14
C PHE A 68 -2.36 -16.56 5.53
N ARG A 69 -2.75 -17.81 5.27
CA ARG A 69 -4.11 -18.20 4.88
C ARG A 69 -4.90 -18.59 6.11
N ARG A 70 -6.18 -18.27 6.13
CA ARG A 70 -7.09 -18.70 7.19
C ARG A 70 -7.21 -20.23 7.17
N ASN A 71 -7.09 -20.85 8.34
CA ASN A 71 -7.13 -22.30 8.58
C ASN A 71 -8.24 -22.70 9.57
N GLY A 72 -9.17 -21.79 9.87
CA GLY A 72 -10.31 -22.03 10.76
C GLY A 72 -10.56 -20.87 11.72
N GLY A 73 -11.52 -21.09 12.64
CA GLY A 73 -11.92 -20.14 13.67
C GLY A 73 -13.26 -19.44 13.41
N CYS A 74 -13.65 -18.55 14.32
CA CYS A 74 -14.86 -17.71 14.25
C CYS A 74 -14.55 -16.28 13.80
N LYS A 75 -15.50 -15.36 13.97
CA LYS A 75 -15.34 -13.95 13.62
C LYS A 75 -14.33 -13.25 14.54
N GLU A 76 -14.39 -13.50 15.85
CA GLU A 76 -13.43 -12.93 16.82
C GLU A 76 -12.07 -13.63 16.73
N LYS A 77 -12.06 -14.96 16.69
CA LYS A 77 -10.85 -15.77 16.76
C LYS A 77 -10.50 -16.41 15.42
N GLY A 78 -9.33 -16.07 14.88
CA GLY A 78 -8.83 -16.59 13.61
C GLY A 78 -7.61 -17.48 13.79
N TYR A 79 -7.58 -18.63 13.14
CA TYR A 79 -6.38 -19.47 13.03
C TYR A 79 -5.79 -19.35 11.63
N TRP A 80 -4.50 -19.11 11.53
CA TRP A 80 -3.83 -18.78 10.28
C TRP A 80 -2.57 -19.62 10.09
N ARG A 81 -2.31 -20.05 8.84
CA ARG A 81 -1.13 -20.83 8.46
C ARG A 81 -0.32 -20.13 7.39
N CYS A 82 0.99 -20.29 7.40
CA CYS A 82 1.86 -19.75 6.36
C CYS A 82 1.35 -20.12 4.96
N ALA A 83 1.32 -19.11 4.08
CA ALA A 83 0.81 -19.23 2.72
C ALA A 83 1.88 -19.64 1.69
N SER A 84 3.16 -19.45 2.02
CA SER A 84 4.28 -19.56 1.07
C SER A 84 4.85 -20.97 0.94
N PHE A 85 4.85 -21.75 2.03
CA PHE A 85 5.49 -23.07 2.04
C PHE A 85 4.60 -24.09 2.75
N CYS A 86 4.30 -25.21 2.09
CA CYS A 86 3.33 -26.19 2.55
C CYS A 86 3.73 -26.86 3.89
N LYS A 87 5.03 -27.09 4.08
CA LYS A 87 5.62 -27.70 5.30
C LYS A 87 6.09 -26.67 6.33
N CYS A 88 5.78 -25.38 6.14
CA CYS A 88 6.21 -24.37 7.10
C CYS A 88 5.40 -24.47 8.41
N PRO A 89 6.07 -24.47 9.58
CA PRO A 89 5.42 -24.48 10.89
C PRO A 89 4.82 -23.13 11.28
N GLY A 90 5.06 -22.07 10.50
CA GLY A 90 4.55 -20.73 10.74
C GLY A 90 3.02 -20.72 10.89
N ARG A 91 2.56 -20.29 12.05
CA ARG A 91 1.14 -20.18 12.43
C ARG A 91 0.93 -18.87 13.17
N VAL A 92 -0.26 -18.32 13.02
CA VAL A 92 -0.71 -17.12 13.73
C VAL A 92 -2.12 -17.38 14.27
N THR A 93 -2.39 -16.92 15.49
CA THR A 93 -3.74 -16.84 16.05
C THR A 93 -4.08 -15.38 16.30
N THR A 94 -5.24 -14.97 15.83
CA THR A 94 -5.81 -13.64 16.10
C THR A 94 -7.00 -13.75 17.02
N VAL A 95 -7.20 -12.75 17.88
CA VAL A 95 -8.43 -12.52 18.66
C VAL A 95 -8.79 -11.04 18.50
N ASP A 96 -10.01 -10.75 18.06
CA ASP A 96 -10.51 -9.39 17.82
C ASP A 96 -9.57 -8.54 16.96
N GLY A 97 -9.01 -9.16 15.91
CA GLY A 97 -8.08 -8.51 14.98
C GLY A 97 -6.64 -8.38 15.48
N THR A 98 -6.34 -8.79 16.72
CA THR A 98 -5.00 -8.67 17.32
C THR A 98 -4.27 -10.01 17.35
N ILE A 99 -2.94 -10.02 17.17
CA ILE A 99 -2.13 -11.23 17.27
C ILE A 99 -1.99 -11.63 18.73
N VAL A 100 -2.44 -12.83 19.09
CA VAL A 100 -2.27 -13.39 20.44
C VAL A 100 -1.23 -14.51 20.50
N LYS A 101 -0.92 -15.12 19.35
CA LYS A 101 0.09 -16.18 19.24
C LYS A 101 0.68 -16.19 17.84
N TYR A 102 1.99 -16.36 17.74
CA TYR A 102 2.66 -16.64 16.48
C TYR A 102 3.72 -17.73 16.68
N HIS A 103 4.07 -18.41 15.60
CA HIS A 103 5.10 -19.45 15.57
C HIS A 103 6.13 -19.12 14.50
N VAL A 104 7.39 -19.43 14.79
CA VAL A 104 8.54 -19.14 13.91
C VAL A 104 8.41 -19.92 12.59
N HIS A 105 8.95 -19.32 11.53
CA HIS A 105 9.02 -19.89 10.19
C HIS A 105 10.35 -20.60 9.97
N ASN A 106 10.36 -21.64 9.14
CA ASN A 106 11.57 -22.34 8.72
C ASN A 106 12.08 -21.89 7.34
N HIS A 107 11.70 -20.68 6.95
CA HIS A 107 12.11 -20.06 5.70
C HIS A 107 12.17 -18.55 5.92
N GLU A 108 13.03 -17.89 5.16
CA GLU A 108 13.06 -16.44 5.13
C GLU A 108 11.69 -15.89 4.68
N PRO A 109 11.33 -14.66 5.12
CA PRO A 109 10.19 -13.98 4.53
C PRO A 109 10.35 -14.01 3.01
N PRO A 110 9.30 -14.37 2.25
CA PRO A 110 9.36 -14.42 0.79
C PRO A 110 9.62 -13.05 0.15
N PHE A 111 9.70 -11.99 0.96
CA PHE A 111 10.02 -10.64 0.55
C PHE A 111 11.04 -10.04 1.53
N LYS A 112 12.31 -9.98 1.09
CA LYS A 112 13.25 -8.94 1.48
C LYS A 112 13.35 -8.06 0.24
N GLU A 113 12.83 -6.83 0.26
CA GLU A 113 13.39 -5.87 -0.69
C GLU A 113 14.76 -5.50 -0.15
N SER A 114 15.78 -5.78 -0.94
CA SER A 114 17.13 -5.30 -0.74
C SER A 114 17.07 -3.79 -0.55
N ALA A 115 17.35 -3.33 0.66
CA ALA A 115 17.79 -1.97 0.93
C ALA A 115 19.23 -1.77 0.39
N GLU A 116 19.44 -2.08 -0.89
CA GLU A 116 20.66 -1.86 -1.62
C GLU A 116 20.28 -1.00 -2.83
N LEU A 117 20.16 0.31 -2.58
CA LEU A 117 20.35 1.34 -3.57
C LEU A 117 21.59 2.14 -3.15
N PHE A 118 22.73 1.76 -3.69
CA PHE A 118 23.74 2.69 -4.19
C PHE A 118 24.07 2.29 -5.62
#